data_AF-A0A7Y7LBM1-F1
#
_entry.id   AF-A0A7Y7LBM1-F1
#
_cell.length_a   1.000
_cell.length_b   1.000
_cell.length_c   1.000
_cell.angle_alpha   90.00
_cell.angle_beta   90.00
_cell.angle_gamma   90.00
#
_symmetry.space_group_name_H-M   'P 1'
#
loop_
_entity.id
_entity.type
_entity.pdbx_description
1 polymer ?
#
loop_
_entity_poly.entity_id
_entity_poly.type
_entity_poly.pdbx_seq_one_letter_code
_entity_poly.pdbx_strand_id
1 'polypeptide(L)' 'METFIVHPENKEQSAAVKAFLKALKINFEKHETGSYNADFVEQVLAGETARKAGKKGVRVNTDDLWK' A
#
# COMPACT_ATOMS: atom_id res chain seq x y z
N MET A 1 -15.73 0.21 20.35
CA MET A 1 -14.28 0.18 20.58
C MET A 1 -13.64 1.07 19.55
N GLU A 2 -12.60 1.79 19.93
CA GLU A 2 -11.91 2.77 19.10
C GLU A 2 -10.56 2.21 18.64
N THR A 3 -10.13 2.58 17.44
CA THR A 3 -8.84 2.18 16.88
C THR A 3 -7.92 3.38 16.83
N PHE A 4 -6.73 3.26 17.41
CA PHE A 4 -5.70 4.28 17.35
C PHE A 4 -4.68 3.93 16.27
N ILE A 5 -4.48 4.83 15.31
CA ILE A 5 -3.40 4.74 14.32
C ILE A 5 -2.34 5.76 14.73
N VAL A 6 -1.12 5.28 14.95
CA VAL A 6 0.03 6.12 15.33
C VAL A 6 0.94 6.25 14.12
N HIS A 7 1.38 7.47 13.82
CA HIS A 7 2.26 7.78 12.68
C HIS A 7 3.63 8.28 13.18
N PRO A 8 4.57 7.38 13.58
CA PRO A 8 5.92 7.78 13.92
C PRO A 8 6.63 8.41 12.72
N GLU A 9 7.28 9.56 12.93
CA GLU A 9 8.00 10.29 11.87
C GLU A 9 9.41 9.75 11.63
N ASN A 10 9.97 9.02 12.61
CA ASN A 10 11.32 8.48 12.53
C ASN A 10 11.48 7.14 13.27
N LYS A 11 12.65 6.53 13.10
CA LYS A 11 12.97 5.21 13.68
C LYS A 11 12.97 5.20 15.20
N GLU A 12 13.40 6.29 15.83
CA GLU A 12 13.45 6.41 17.29
C GLU A 12 12.05 6.46 17.90
N GLN A 13 11.15 7.27 17.32
CA GLN A 13 9.74 7.32 17.72
C GLN A 13 9.06 5.95 17.54
N SER A 14 9.31 5.26 16.42
CA SER A 14 8.78 3.91 16.19
C SER A 14 9.27 2.90 17.23
N ALA A 15 10.55 2.95 17.60
CA ALA A 15 11.13 2.10 18.63
C ALA A 15 10.52 2.39 20.02
N ALA A 16 10.34 3.67 20.36
CA ALA A 16 9.73 4.07 21.62
C ALA A 16 8.27 3.57 21.74
N VAL A 17 7.44 3.83 20.72
CA VAL A 17 6.03 3.37 20.69
C VAL A 17 5.96 1.84 20.82
N LYS A 18 6.81 1.12 20.09
CA LYS A 18 6.88 -0.34 20.18
C LYS A 18 7.24 -0.83 21.59
N ALA A 19 8.14 -0.15 22.29
CA ALA A 19 8.51 -0.52 23.65
C ALA A 19 7.34 -0.32 24.63
N PHE A 20 6.63 0.81 24.54
CA PHE A 20 5.46 1.09 25.38
C PHE A 20 4.32 0.09 25.14
N LEU A 21 3.97 -0.18 23.88
CA LEU A 21 2.91 -1.15 23.55
C LEU A 21 3.23 -2.55 24.10
N LYS A 22 4.49 -2.99 24.01
CA LYS A 22 4.94 -4.25 24.60
C LYS A 22 4.86 -4.25 26.13
N ALA A 23 5.32 -3.18 26.78
CA ALA A 23 5.27 -3.06 28.23
C ALA A 23 3.83 -3.13 28.77
N LEU A 24 2.88 -2.57 28.02
CA LEU A 24 1.45 -2.59 28.33
C LEU A 24 0.74 -3.87 27.87
N LYS A 25 1.46 -4.82 27.27
CA LYS A 25 0.91 -6.07 26.69
C LYS A 25 -0.22 -5.83 25.68
N ILE A 26 -0.13 -4.75 24.93
CA ILE A 26 -1.06 -4.41 23.85
C ILE A 26 -0.58 -5.09 22.57
N ASN A 27 -1.47 -5.84 21.92
CA ASN A 27 -1.20 -6.41 20.61
C ASN A 27 -1.22 -5.30 19.55
N PHE A 28 -0.27 -5.33 18.62
CA PHE A 28 -0.16 -4.35 17.55
C PHE A 28 0.28 -5.01 16.26
N GLU A 29 -0.14 -4.44 15.14
CA GLU A 29 0.25 -4.86 13.79
C GLU A 29 1.15 -3.79 13.18
N LYS A 30 2.21 -4.23 12.50
CA LYS A 30 3.06 -3.34 11.72
C LYS A 30 2.56 -3.39 10.28
N HIS A 31 1.87 -2.34 9.86
CA HIS A 31 1.64 -2.12 8.44
C HIS A 31 2.91 -1.54 7.83
N GLU A 32 3.52 -2.26 6.90
CA GLU A 32 4.58 -1.68 6.08
C GLU A 32 3.92 -0.73 5.08
N THR A 33 4.10 0.57 5.28
CA THR A 33 3.70 1.57 4.30
C THR A 33 4.60 1.41 3.08
N GLY A 34 4.06 0.91 1.96
CA GLY A 34 4.64 1.19 0.65
C GLY A 34 4.90 0.03 -0.30
N SER A 35 4.59 -1.22 0.04
CA SER A 35 4.54 -2.26 -1.01
C SER A 35 3.14 -2.28 -1.61
N TYR A 36 2.98 -1.65 -2.77
CA TYR A 36 1.90 -2.02 -3.66
C TYR A 36 1.91 -3.55 -3.85
N ASN A 37 0.73 -4.17 -3.93
CA ASN A 37 0.64 -5.60 -4.21
C ASN A 37 1.53 -5.93 -5.43
N ALA A 38 2.38 -6.96 -5.32
CA ALA A 38 3.36 -7.29 -6.35
C ALA A 38 2.70 -7.55 -7.71
N ASP A 39 1.55 -8.21 -7.73
CA ASP A 39 0.76 -8.48 -8.93
C ASP A 39 0.23 -7.18 -9.55
N PHE A 40 -0.16 -6.22 -8.72
CA PHE A 40 -0.57 -4.89 -9.19
C PHE A 40 0.60 -4.14 -9.82
N VAL A 41 1.78 -4.18 -9.20
CA VAL A 41 3.00 -3.57 -9.76
C VAL A 41 3.37 -4.21 -11.10
N GLU A 42 3.30 -5.54 -11.19
CA GLU A 42 3.60 -6.27 -12.41
C GLU A 42 2.66 -5.89 -13.56
N GLN A 43 1.35 -5.78 -13.30
CA GLN A 43 0.37 -5.36 -14.31
C GLN A 43 0.65 -3.95 -14.85
N VAL A 44 1.00 -3.02 -13.96
CA VAL A 44 1.35 -1.64 -14.36
C VAL A 44 2.60 -1.62 -15.23
N LEU A 45 3.65 -2.34 -14.83
CA LEU A 45 4.91 -2.42 -15.58
C LEU A 45 4.72 -3.10 -16.95
N ALA A 46 3.90 -4.14 -17.02
CA ALA A 46 3.54 -4.80 -18.26
C ALA A 46 2.82 -3.84 -19.23
N GLY A 47 1.88 -3.04 -18.73
CA GLY A 47 1.21 -2.00 -19.50
C GLY A 47 2.16 -0.91 -20.00
N GLU A 48 3.07 -0.44 -19.15
CA GLU A 48 4.07 0.56 -19.54
C GLU A 48 5.00 0.03 -20.64
N THR A 49 5.44 -1.22 -20.52
CA THR A 49 6.30 -1.88 -21.52
C THR A 49 5.57 -2.06 -22.85
N ALA A 50 4.31 -2.50 -22.81
CA ALA A 50 3.47 -2.63 -24.01
C ALA A 50 3.28 -1.28 -24.73
N ARG A 51 3.05 -0.20 -23.97
CA ARG A 51 2.94 1.16 -24.50
C ARG A 51 4.24 1.63 -25.14
N LYS A 52 5.40 1.42 -24.48
CA LYS A 52 6.73 1.75 -25.03
C LYS A 52 7.02 0.98 -26.33
N ALA A 53 6.56 -0.26 -26.42
CA ALA A 53 6.65 -1.09 -27.62
C ALA A 53 5.63 -0.73 -28.72
N GLY A 54 4.82 0.32 -28.55
CA GLY A 54 3.86 0.79 -29.54
C GLY A 54 2.57 -0.04 -29.63
N LYS A 55 2.30 -0.93 -28.67
CA LYS A 55 1.03 -1.67 -28.63
C LYS A 55 -0.12 -0.72 -28.31
N LYS A 56 -1.24 -0.87 -29.03
CA LYS A 56 -2.46 -0.09 -28.77
C LYS A 56 -3.03 -0.47 -27.40
N GLY A 57 -3.40 0.55 -26.62
CA GLY A 57 -4.08 0.35 -25.34
C GLY A 57 -5.49 -0.22 -25.51
N VAL A 58 -6.04 -0.79 -24.45
CA VAL A 58 -7.43 -1.22 -24.40
C VAL A 58 -8.31 0.02 -24.33
N ARG A 59 -9.23 0.16 -25.28
CA ARG A 59 -10.29 1.18 -25.19
C ARG A 59 -11.41 0.62 -24.33
N VAL A 60 -11.80 1.36 -23.30
CA VAL A 60 -12.91 0.99 -22.42
C VAL A 60 -14.00 2.03 -22.61
N ASN A 61 -15.24 1.57 -22.80
CA ASN A 61 -16.39 2.46 -22.83
C ASN A 61 -16.70 2.92 -21.40
N THR A 62 -16.94 4.22 -21.20
CA THR A 62 -17.24 4.78 -19.88
C THR A 62 -18.55 4.26 -19.30
N ASP A 63 -19.50 3.87 -20.14
CA ASP A 63 -20.79 3.30 -19.71
C ASP A 63 -20.65 1.90 -19.08
N ASP A 64 -19.52 1.22 -19.32
CA ASP A 64 -19.24 -0.11 -18.76
C ASP A 64 -18.47 -0.07 -17.43
N LEU A 65 -17.99 1.10 -17.00
CA LEU A 65 -17.18 1.26 -15.78
C LEU A 65 -18.02 1.38 -14.49
N TRP A 66 -19.32 1.68 -14.60
CA TRP A 66 -20.17 2.08 -13.46
C TRP A 66 -21.44 1.23 -13.30
N LYS A 67 -21.39 -0.05 -13.70
CA LYS A 67 -22.50 -1.01 -13.53
C LYS A 67 -22.39 -1.78 -12.21
#